data_AF-A0A960WSW4-F1
#
_entry.id   AF-A0A960WSW4-F1
#
_cell.length_a   1.000
_cell.length_b   1.000
_cell.length_c   1.000
_cell.angle_alpha   90.00
_cell.angle_beta   90.00
_cell.angle_gamma   90.00
#
_symmetry.space_group_name_H-M   'P 1'
#
loop_
_entity.id
_entity.type
_entity.pdbx_description
1 polymer ?
#
loop_
_entity_poly.entity_id
_entity_poly.type
_entity_poly.pdbx_seq_one_letter_code
_entity_poly.pdbx_strand_id
1 'polypeptide(L)'
;MKALRLLSLILPLLLAVSSPAREMRTFTNKAGKEIEAELLDVRDGKARLMVNRKPFDVPVETLSDEDQQFLKEWDLKRQGKEDELYYSEVIYEDDFEKDGFGERWSHYKSESVVKDGVLVGKTIDINDHAGVDAIRFEAGRQDLEISVKF
;
A
#
# COMPACT_ATOMS: atom_id res chain seq x y z
N MET A 1 18.38 -49.13 45.97
CA MET A 1 18.25 -48.80 44.53
C MET A 1 18.53 -47.31 44.37
N LYS A 2 19.55 -46.95 43.58
CA LYS A 2 19.99 -45.56 43.35
C LYS A 2 19.18 -45.01 42.17
N ALA A 3 18.36 -43.98 42.36
CA ALA A 3 17.79 -43.21 41.26
C ALA A 3 18.70 -42.02 40.96
N LEU A 4 19.35 -42.09 39.81
CA LEU A 4 20.31 -41.13 39.28
C LEU A 4 19.58 -39.94 38.66
N ARG A 5 20.20 -38.77 38.85
CA ARG A 5 19.77 -37.42 38.47
C ARG A 5 19.48 -37.26 36.98
N LEU A 6 18.50 -36.41 36.64
CA LEU A 6 18.57 -35.54 35.47
C LEU A 6 18.05 -34.14 35.84
N LEU A 7 18.98 -33.21 36.04
CA LEU A 7 18.70 -31.78 36.12
C LEU A 7 18.65 -31.28 34.67
N SER A 8 17.45 -30.97 34.15
CA SER A 8 17.32 -30.37 32.81
C SER A 8 17.53 -28.86 32.94
N LEU A 9 18.68 -28.38 32.45
CA LEU A 9 19.02 -26.96 32.41
C LEU A 9 18.41 -26.37 31.13
N ILE A 10 17.22 -25.79 31.22
CA ILE A 10 16.59 -25.06 30.12
C ILE A 10 17.26 -23.69 30.03
N LEU A 11 18.12 -23.50 29.03
CA LEU A 11 18.74 -22.22 28.69
C LEU A 11 17.75 -21.43 27.81
N PRO A 12 17.21 -20.28 28.26
CA PRO A 12 16.40 -19.45 27.38
C PRO A 12 17.33 -18.75 26.39
N LEU A 13 17.22 -19.16 25.13
CA LEU A 13 17.83 -18.49 23.99
C LEU A 13 17.22 -17.09 23.87
N LEU A 14 17.96 -16.06 24.31
CA LEU A 14 17.59 -14.67 24.07
C LEU A 14 17.58 -14.44 22.55
N LEU A 15 16.38 -14.39 21.97
CA LEU A 15 16.16 -13.83 20.65
C LEU A 15 16.48 -12.34 20.73
N ALA A 16 17.71 -11.96 20.37
CA ALA A 16 18.05 -10.58 20.12
C ALA A 16 17.23 -10.12 18.90
N VAL A 17 16.11 -9.45 19.17
CA VAL A 17 15.33 -8.78 18.14
C VAL A 17 16.19 -7.64 17.62
N SER A 18 16.88 -7.88 16.50
CA SER A 18 17.60 -6.86 15.75
C SER A 18 16.55 -5.86 15.26
N SER A 19 16.30 -4.80 16.04
CA SER A 19 15.50 -3.68 15.57
C SER A 19 16.28 -3.04 14.41
N PRO A 20 15.65 -2.77 13.26
CA PRO A 20 16.33 -2.04 12.20
C PRO A 20 16.86 -0.73 12.78
N ALA A 21 18.13 -0.46 12.54
CA ALA A 21 18.73 0.81 12.91
C ALA A 21 17.92 1.90 12.20
N ARG A 22 17.22 2.72 12.98
CA ARG A 22 16.40 3.81 12.43
C ARG A 22 17.33 4.83 11.81
N GLU A 23 17.08 5.14 10.55
CA GLU A 23 17.99 5.91 9.71
C GLU A 23 18.04 7.38 10.16
N MET A 24 19.23 7.84 10.54
CA MET A 24 19.52 9.26 10.74
C MET A 24 19.66 9.92 9.38
N ARG A 25 18.96 11.04 9.17
CA ARG A 25 19.09 11.84 7.94
C ARG A 25 19.00 13.33 8.24
N THR A 26 19.45 14.12 7.27
CA THR A 26 19.23 15.55 7.24
C THR A 26 17.85 15.84 6.65
N PHE A 27 17.04 16.61 7.35
CA PHE A 27 15.80 17.19 6.87
C PHE A 27 15.98 18.68 6.66
N THR A 28 15.38 19.20 5.60
CA THR A 28 15.46 20.59 5.18
C THR A 28 14.08 21.20 5.20
N ASN A 29 13.94 22.41 5.75
CA ASN A 29 12.68 23.14 5.67
C ASN A 29 12.59 24.01 4.40
N LYS A 30 11.42 24.58 4.13
CA LYS A 30 11.22 25.49 2.97
C LYS A 30 12.09 26.76 2.98
N ALA A 31 12.71 27.09 4.11
CA ALA A 31 13.67 28.20 4.22
C ALA A 31 15.14 27.75 4.05
N GLY A 32 15.38 26.48 3.70
CA GLY A 32 16.73 25.92 3.53
C GLY A 32 17.45 25.61 4.83
N LYS A 33 16.76 25.63 5.98
CA LYS A 33 17.35 25.26 7.27
C LYS A 33 17.36 23.73 7.41
N GLU A 34 18.52 23.21 7.74
CA GLU A 34 18.77 21.78 7.93
C GLU A 34 18.70 21.36 9.39
N ILE A 35 18.22 20.15 9.64
CA ILE A 35 18.27 19.46 10.94
C ILE A 35 18.66 17.99 10.71
N GLU A 36 19.61 17.49 11.50
CA GLU A 36 19.91 16.06 11.55
C GLU A 36 18.95 15.39 12.55
N ALA A 37 18.21 14.39 12.09
CA ALA A 37 17.20 13.72 12.90
C ALA A 37 16.94 12.27 12.49
N GLU A 38 16.45 11.48 13.45
CA GLU A 38 15.87 10.16 13.21
C GLU A 38 14.36 10.30 13.04
N LEU A 39 13.79 9.73 11.97
CA LEU A 39 12.35 9.67 11.77
C LEU A 39 11.74 8.57 12.64
N LEU A 40 10.79 8.93 13.51
CA LEU A 40 10.12 7.99 14.40
C LEU A 40 8.75 7.55 13.88
N ASP A 41 7.99 8.48 13.31
CA ASP A 41 6.59 8.27 12.90
C ASP A 41 6.15 9.34 11.89
N VAL A 42 5.14 9.03 11.07
CA VAL A 42 4.41 9.99 10.23
C VAL A 42 2.93 9.78 10.47
N ARG A 43 2.24 10.81 10.97
CA ARG A 43 0.79 10.77 11.24
C ARG A 43 0.21 12.18 11.33
N ASP A 44 -1.07 12.32 11.05
CA ASP A 44 -1.81 13.58 11.20
C ASP A 44 -1.14 14.77 10.46
N GLY A 45 -0.52 14.50 9.30
CA GLY A 45 0.21 15.50 8.52
C GLY A 45 1.52 15.98 9.16
N LYS A 46 2.07 15.25 10.15
CA LYS A 46 3.30 15.59 10.87
C LYS A 46 4.30 14.45 10.86
N ALA A 47 5.58 14.80 10.71
CA ALA A 47 6.70 13.91 10.95
C ALA A 47 7.17 14.07 12.41
N ARG A 48 7.23 12.96 13.14
CA ARG A 48 7.81 12.93 14.48
C ARG A 48 9.30 12.62 14.37
N LEU A 49 10.13 13.62 14.63
CA LEU A 49 11.58 13.59 14.47
C LEU A 49 12.29 13.58 15.82
N MET A 50 13.29 12.72 16.01
CA MET A 50 14.19 12.77 17.16
C MET A 50 15.38 13.68 16.83
N VAL A 51 15.43 14.86 17.44
CA VAL A 51 16.52 15.82 17.29
C VAL A 51 17.21 15.98 18.64
N ASN A 52 18.52 15.72 18.71
CA ASN A 52 19.28 15.83 19.97
C ASN A 52 18.61 15.08 21.16
N ARG A 53 18.13 13.85 20.91
CA ARG A 53 17.42 12.98 21.88
C ARG A 53 16.09 13.55 22.40
N LYS A 54 15.51 14.53 21.72
CA LYS A 54 14.18 15.09 22.02
C LYS A 54 13.25 14.91 20.81
N PRO A 55 12.02 14.41 21.01
CA PRO A 55 11.05 14.28 19.92
C PRO A 55 10.41 15.63 19.61
N PHE A 56 10.23 15.91 18.32
CA PHE A 56 9.53 17.09 17.79
C PHE A 56 8.53 16.66 16.72
N ASP A 57 7.35 17.27 16.71
CA ASP A 57 6.37 17.10 15.65
C ASP A 57 6.52 18.26 14.66
N VAL A 58 6.96 17.94 13.44
CA VAL A 58 7.17 18.91 12.38
C VAL A 58 6.07 18.74 11.32
N PRO A 59 5.29 19.77 10.99
CA PRO A 59 4.31 19.68 9.90
C PRO A 59 5.02 19.34 8.59
N VAL A 60 4.56 18.29 7.90
CA VAL A 60 5.19 17.79 6.67
C VAL A 60 5.27 18.89 5.60
N GLU A 61 4.23 19.69 5.48
CA GLU A 61 4.13 20.83 4.56
C GLU A 61 5.19 21.93 4.76
N THR A 62 5.89 21.95 5.90
CA THR A 62 6.96 22.93 6.18
C THR A 62 8.34 22.45 5.73
N LEU A 63 8.47 21.16 5.40
CA LEU A 63 9.68 20.54 4.90
C LEU A 63 9.86 20.81 3.40
N SER A 64 11.06 20.57 2.89
CA SER A 64 11.37 20.62 1.47
C SER A 64 10.52 19.61 0.70
N ASP A 65 10.32 19.83 -0.59
CA ASP A 65 9.52 18.92 -1.41
C ASP A 65 10.16 17.52 -1.49
N GLU A 66 11.49 17.45 -1.47
CA GLU A 66 12.24 16.20 -1.41
C GLU A 66 12.02 15.45 -0.08
N ASP A 67 12.03 16.16 1.05
CA ASP A 67 11.70 15.55 2.34
C ASP A 67 10.23 15.13 2.44
N GLN A 68 9.31 15.92 1.87
CA GLN A 68 7.90 15.54 1.79
C GLN A 68 7.72 14.24 0.99
N GLN A 69 8.41 14.10 -0.13
CA GLN A 69 8.37 12.89 -0.95
C GLN A 69 8.97 11.69 -0.22
N PHE A 70 10.12 11.86 0.42
CA PHE A 70 10.71 10.81 1.25
C PHE A 70 9.76 10.34 2.35
N LEU A 71 9.10 11.26 3.05
CA LEU A 71 8.17 10.91 4.13
C LEU A 71 6.96 10.13 3.60
N LYS A 72 6.46 10.48 2.41
CA LYS A 72 5.41 9.72 1.72
C LYS A 72 5.88 8.29 1.41
N GLU A 73 7.06 8.14 0.82
CA GLU A 73 7.63 6.82 0.50
C GLU A 73 7.87 5.96 1.75
N TRP A 74 8.42 6.57 2.80
CA TRP A 74 8.67 5.89 4.06
C TRP A 74 7.37 5.40 4.71
N ASP A 75 6.33 6.25 4.70
CA ASP A 75 5.04 5.90 5.30
C ASP A 75 4.32 4.79 4.52
N LEU A 76 4.33 4.84 3.19
CA LEU A 76 3.78 3.80 2.33
C LEU A 76 4.48 2.45 2.53
N LYS A 77 5.82 2.43 2.55
CA LYS A 77 6.61 1.22 2.83
C LYS A 77 6.29 0.63 4.20
N ARG A 78 6.19 1.49 5.22
CA ARG A 78 5.82 1.07 6.58
C ARG A 78 4.43 0.44 6.64
N GLN A 79 3.48 0.93 5.85
CA GLN A 79 2.12 0.39 5.77
C GLN A 79 1.99 -0.85 4.88
N GLY A 80 3.07 -1.30 4.22
CA GLY A 80 3.03 -2.38 3.24
C GLY A 80 2.30 -2.00 1.95
N LYS A 81 2.27 -0.70 1.63
CA LYS A 81 1.60 -0.11 0.46
C LYS A 81 2.61 0.44 -0.54
N GLU A 82 3.74 -0.24 -0.71
CA GLU A 82 4.80 0.21 -1.62
C GLU A 82 4.35 0.26 -3.08
N ASP A 83 3.36 -0.53 -3.45
CA ASP A 83 2.77 -0.54 -4.79
C ASP A 83 2.12 0.82 -5.15
N GLU A 84 1.60 1.58 -4.16
CA GLU A 84 1.08 2.94 -4.37
C GLU A 84 2.16 3.94 -4.83
N LEU A 85 3.45 3.59 -4.73
CA LEU A 85 4.56 4.38 -5.30
C LEU A 85 4.71 4.16 -6.81
N TYR A 86 4.39 2.97 -7.30
CA TYR A 86 4.55 2.59 -8.70
C TYR A 86 3.29 2.89 -9.51
N TYR A 87 2.11 2.72 -8.90
CA TYR A 87 0.82 2.95 -9.51
C TYR A 87 0.18 4.23 -8.96
N SER A 88 0.55 5.37 -9.53
CA SER A 88 0.17 6.69 -9.02
C SER A 88 -1.05 7.32 -9.71
N GLU A 89 -1.57 6.70 -10.75
CA GLU A 89 -2.70 7.18 -11.56
C GLU A 89 -3.80 6.13 -11.62
N VAL A 90 -5.03 6.53 -11.27
CA VAL A 90 -6.23 5.74 -11.57
C VAL A 90 -6.65 6.01 -13.01
N ILE A 91 -6.46 5.01 -13.87
CA ILE A 91 -6.75 5.12 -15.32
C ILE A 91 -8.20 4.78 -15.68
N TYR A 92 -8.83 3.97 -14.84
CA TYR A 92 -10.22 3.56 -14.94
C TYR A 92 -10.69 3.00 -13.61
N GLU A 93 -11.92 3.33 -13.24
CA GLU A 93 -12.62 2.79 -12.08
C GLU A 93 -14.10 2.67 -12.45
N ASP A 94 -14.73 1.58 -12.04
CA ASP A 94 -16.16 1.37 -12.13
C ASP A 94 -16.62 0.66 -10.86
N ASP A 95 -17.34 1.39 -10.02
CA ASP A 95 -17.90 0.92 -8.76
C ASP A 95 -19.30 0.29 -8.94
N PHE A 96 -19.82 0.31 -10.18
CA PHE A 96 -21.15 -0.16 -10.54
C PHE A 96 -22.29 0.52 -9.77
N GLU A 97 -22.11 1.73 -9.21
CA GLU A 97 -23.16 2.48 -8.53
C GLU A 97 -24.30 2.92 -9.48
N LYS A 98 -23.99 3.02 -10.77
CA LYS A 98 -24.96 3.35 -11.81
C LYS A 98 -25.65 2.10 -12.34
N ASP A 99 -26.89 2.25 -12.79
CA ASP A 99 -27.59 1.19 -13.49
C ASP A 99 -26.92 0.91 -14.84
N GLY A 100 -26.25 -0.24 -14.94
CA GLY A 100 -25.60 -0.73 -16.15
C GLY A 100 -24.09 -0.46 -16.21
N PHE A 101 -23.49 -0.88 -17.32
CA PHE A 101 -22.04 -0.79 -17.51
C PHE A 101 -21.62 0.61 -17.96
N GLY A 102 -20.46 1.07 -17.49
CA GLY A 102 -19.79 2.24 -18.04
C GLY A 102 -19.44 2.12 -19.53
N GLU A 103 -19.23 3.25 -20.21
CA GLU A 103 -19.02 3.33 -21.67
C GLU A 103 -17.81 2.55 -22.20
N ARG A 104 -16.84 2.23 -21.33
CA ARG A 104 -15.62 1.50 -21.71
C ARG A 104 -15.76 -0.02 -21.71
N TRP A 105 -16.88 -0.54 -21.22
CA TRP A 105 -17.14 -1.96 -21.22
C TRP A 105 -17.50 -2.47 -22.61
N SER A 106 -17.02 -3.67 -22.91
CA SER A 106 -17.40 -4.44 -24.07
C SER A 106 -17.80 -5.85 -23.65
N HIS A 107 -18.78 -6.40 -24.36
CA HIS A 107 -19.41 -7.68 -24.04
C HIS A 107 -19.25 -8.61 -25.24
N TYR A 108 -18.62 -9.76 -25.04
CA TYR A 108 -18.51 -10.80 -26.04
C TYR A 108 -19.16 -12.07 -25.54
N LYS A 109 -20.29 -12.41 -26.17
CA LYS A 109 -21.09 -13.60 -25.80
C LYS A 109 -21.37 -13.65 -24.28
N SER A 110 -21.66 -12.52 -23.64
CA SER A 110 -22.01 -12.44 -22.22
C SER A 110 -23.42 -11.87 -22.04
N GLU A 111 -24.11 -12.28 -20.96
CA GLU A 111 -25.38 -11.71 -20.51
C GLU A 111 -25.28 -11.13 -19.09
N SER A 112 -24.12 -10.56 -18.77
CA SER A 112 -23.86 -9.94 -17.47
C SER A 112 -24.77 -8.72 -17.24
N VAL A 113 -25.11 -8.47 -15.99
CA VAL A 113 -25.91 -7.31 -15.56
C VAL A 113 -25.28 -6.62 -14.37
N VAL A 114 -25.51 -5.33 -14.22
CA VAL A 114 -25.23 -4.63 -12.96
C VAL A 114 -26.46 -4.69 -12.08
N LYS A 115 -26.30 -5.13 -10.83
CA LYS A 115 -27.37 -5.20 -9.84
C LYS A 115 -26.81 -4.90 -8.46
N ASP A 116 -27.46 -3.97 -7.74
CA ASP A 116 -27.12 -3.60 -6.36
C ASP A 116 -25.63 -3.23 -6.17
N GLY A 117 -25.03 -2.51 -7.13
CA GLY A 117 -23.62 -2.13 -7.07
C GLY A 117 -22.63 -3.23 -7.48
N VAL A 118 -23.10 -4.30 -8.13
CA VAL A 118 -22.27 -5.47 -8.46
C VAL A 118 -22.52 -5.94 -9.89
N LEU A 119 -21.44 -6.23 -10.63
CA LEU A 119 -21.51 -6.97 -11.88
C LEU A 119 -21.82 -8.44 -11.60
N VAL A 120 -22.94 -8.91 -12.12
CA VAL A 120 -23.41 -10.29 -12.02
C VAL A 120 -23.34 -10.95 -13.39
N GLY A 121 -22.39 -11.88 -13.55
CA GLY A 121 -22.31 -12.75 -14.71
C GLY A 121 -23.46 -13.76 -14.74
N LYS A 122 -24.07 -13.98 -15.90
CA LYS A 122 -25.12 -15.00 -16.10
C LYS A 122 -24.59 -16.15 -16.95
N THR A 123 -24.98 -17.36 -16.56
CA THR A 123 -24.82 -18.54 -17.42
C THR A 123 -25.81 -18.44 -18.58
N ILE A 124 -25.32 -18.64 -19.79
CA ILE A 124 -26.09 -18.54 -21.03
C ILE A 124 -26.15 -19.89 -21.73
N ASP A 125 -27.29 -20.19 -22.34
CA ASP A 125 -27.54 -21.44 -23.06
C ASP A 125 -27.00 -21.38 -24.49
N ILE A 126 -25.69 -21.16 -24.62
CA ILE A 126 -24.98 -21.22 -25.89
C ILE A 126 -23.80 -22.20 -25.77
N ASN A 127 -24.03 -23.46 -26.14
CA ASN A 127 -23.00 -24.49 -26.44
C ASN A 127 -21.61 -24.23 -25.81
N ASP A 128 -21.53 -24.26 -24.48
CA ASP A 128 -20.27 -24.20 -23.72
C ASP A 128 -19.27 -23.12 -24.17
N HIS A 129 -19.75 -21.90 -24.37
CA HIS A 129 -18.89 -20.75 -24.64
C HIS A 129 -18.75 -19.85 -23.42
N ALA A 130 -17.52 -19.49 -23.07
CA ALA A 130 -17.26 -18.50 -22.03
C ALA A 130 -17.73 -17.11 -22.50
N GLY A 131 -18.55 -16.46 -21.68
CA GLY A 131 -18.85 -15.04 -21.82
C GLY A 131 -17.69 -14.19 -21.32
N VAL A 132 -17.42 -13.08 -22.01
CA VAL A 132 -16.31 -12.18 -21.70
C VAL A 132 -16.82 -10.76 -21.59
N ASP A 133 -16.60 -10.15 -20.42
CA ASP A 133 -16.72 -8.71 -20.22
C ASP A 133 -15.31 -8.12 -20.16
N ALA A 134 -15.05 -7.07 -20.94
CA ALA A 134 -13.71 -6.54 -21.13
C ALA A 134 -13.68 -5.01 -21.19
N ILE A 135 -12.66 -4.43 -20.58
CA ILE A 135 -12.27 -3.01 -20.74
C ILE A 135 -11.02 -2.97 -21.60
N ARG A 136 -10.98 -2.04 -22.55
CA ARG A 136 -9.79 -1.79 -23.39
C ARG A 136 -9.16 -0.47 -22.99
N PHE A 137 -7.86 -0.52 -22.72
CA PHE A 137 -7.05 0.67 -22.50
C PHE A 137 -6.49 1.19 -23.83
N GLU A 138 -6.13 2.47 -23.84
CA GLU A 138 -5.41 3.07 -24.97
C GLU A 138 -4.11 2.30 -25.25
N ALA A 139 -3.72 2.25 -26.53
CA ALA A 139 -2.53 1.51 -26.95
C ALA A 139 -1.27 2.06 -26.29
N GLY A 140 -0.40 1.16 -25.83
CA GLY A 140 0.92 1.51 -25.27
C GLY A 140 0.99 1.61 -23.74
N ARG A 141 -0.12 1.46 -23.01
CA ARG A 141 -0.06 1.33 -21.54
C ARG A 141 0.52 -0.04 -21.16
N GLN A 142 1.49 -0.04 -20.26
CA GLN A 142 2.17 -1.22 -19.71
C GLN A 142 2.28 -1.05 -18.19
N ASP A 143 2.72 -2.09 -17.48
CA ASP A 143 2.92 -2.09 -16.02
C ASP A 143 1.69 -1.59 -15.26
N LEU A 144 0.58 -2.33 -15.42
CA LEU A 144 -0.71 -1.99 -14.83
C LEU A 144 -0.97 -2.80 -13.56
N GLU A 145 -1.48 -2.13 -12.52
CA GLU A 145 -2.14 -2.79 -11.40
C GLU A 145 -3.64 -2.91 -11.68
N ILE A 146 -4.20 -4.07 -11.35
CA ILE A 146 -5.64 -4.33 -11.45
C ILE A 146 -6.13 -4.82 -10.09
N SER A 147 -7.03 -4.05 -9.48
CA SER A 147 -7.72 -4.42 -8.25
C SER A 147 -9.18 -4.74 -8.54
N VAL A 148 -9.65 -5.90 -8.09
CA VAL A 148 -11.04 -6.35 -8.25
C VAL A 148 -11.56 -6.85 -6.91
N LYS A 149 -12.81 -6.54 -6.59
CA LYS A 149 -13.52 -7.07 -5.43
C LYS A 149 -14.62 -8.02 -5.90
N PHE A 150 -14.67 -9.22 -5.33
CA PHE A 150 -15.67 -10.24 -5.59
C PHE A 150 -16.65 -10.38 -4.42
#